data_AF-A0A0D0DV64-F1
#
_entry.id   AF-A0A0D0DV64-F1
#
_cell.length_a   1.000
_cell.length_b   1.000
_cell.length_c   1.000
_cell.angle_alpha   90.00
_cell.angle_beta   90.00
_cell.angle_gamma   90.00
#
_symmetry.space_group_name_H-M   'P 1'
#
loop_
_entity.id
_entity.type
_entity.pdbx_description
1 polymer ?
#
loop_
_entity_poly.entity_id
_entity_poly.type
_entity_poly.pdbx_seq_one_letter_code
_entity_poly.pdbx_strand_id
1 'polypeptide(L)'
;MVQILKDATLYFSCSTPNLSTVILAMDLIDEKLTIYSLDCKYSPTICATVGLAKQTLNKYYQLTDSSKVYRIAMVLHPQHKLSYFKNMNWEGSWIDAARDLVRDMF
;
A
#
# COMPACT_ATOMS: atom_id res chain seq x y z
N MET A 1 3.86 17.66 -1.77
CA MET A 1 4.52 16.42 -2.23
C MET A 1 5.16 15.64 -1.08
N VAL A 2 6.12 16.19 -0.33
CA VAL A 2 6.87 15.42 0.69
C VAL A 2 6.11 15.18 2.01
N GLN A 3 5.06 15.95 2.27
CA GLN A 3 4.31 15.87 3.53
C GLN A 3 3.77 14.46 3.82
N ILE A 4 3.28 13.75 2.80
CA ILE A 4 2.75 12.39 2.96
C ILE A 4 3.83 11.40 3.43
N LEU A 5 5.05 11.56 2.94
CA LEU A 5 6.19 10.72 3.33
C LEU A 5 6.63 11.03 4.76
N LYS A 6 6.62 12.30 5.13
CA LYS A 6 6.90 12.74 6.51
C LYS A 6 5.86 12.17 7.48
N ASP A 7 4.58 12.27 7.14
CA ASP A 7 3.48 11.79 7.99
C ASP A 7 3.55 10.27 8.16
N ALA A 8 3.79 9.53 7.07
CA ALA A 8 4.01 8.09 7.14
C ALA A 8 5.23 7.74 8.00
N THR A 9 6.36 8.43 7.82
CA THR A 9 7.57 8.19 8.61
C THR A 9 7.31 8.41 10.11
N LEU A 10 6.64 9.50 10.46
CA LEU A 10 6.27 9.80 11.85
C LEU A 10 5.34 8.72 12.42
N TYR A 11 4.34 8.30 11.65
CA TYR A 11 3.41 7.23 12.05
C TYR A 11 4.15 5.92 12.36
N PHE A 12 5.06 5.49 11.48
CA PHE A 12 5.86 4.27 11.69
C PHE A 12 6.98 4.42 12.73
N SER A 13 7.30 5.66 13.13
CA SER A 13 8.26 5.92 14.23
C SER A 13 7.63 5.79 15.62
N CYS A 14 6.29 5.72 15.71
CA CYS A 14 5.58 5.47 16.96
C CYS A 14 5.62 3.96 17.34
N SER A 15 5.30 3.63 18.60
CA SER A 15 5.40 2.25 19.12
C SER A 15 4.26 1.30 18.71
N THR A 16 3.30 1.72 17.89
CA THR A 16 2.08 0.95 17.58
C THR A 16 1.71 0.75 16.10
N PRO A 17 2.61 0.81 15.10
CA PRO A 17 2.25 0.40 13.74
C PRO A 17 2.04 -1.12 13.70
N ASN A 18 0.89 -1.55 13.22
CA ASN A 18 0.60 -2.96 12.98
C ASN A 18 0.94 -3.34 11.53
N LEU A 19 1.10 -4.63 11.25
CA LEU A 19 1.54 -5.09 9.94
C LEU A 19 0.57 -4.71 8.80
N SER A 20 -0.72 -4.60 9.08
CA SER A 20 -1.73 -4.18 8.10
C SER A 20 -1.63 -2.69 7.76
N THR A 21 -1.19 -1.84 8.68
CA THR A 21 -1.03 -0.39 8.42
C THR A 21 0.07 -0.09 7.41
N VAL A 22 1.03 -0.99 7.21
CA VAL A 22 2.08 -0.84 6.19
C VAL A 22 1.48 -0.80 4.79
N ILE A 23 0.62 -1.75 4.44
CA ILE A 23 -0.03 -1.79 3.12
C ILE A 23 -0.95 -0.57 2.93
N LEU A 24 -1.72 -0.21 3.95
CA LEU A 24 -2.58 0.99 3.92
C LEU A 24 -1.77 2.27 3.67
N ALA A 25 -0.62 2.42 4.32
CA ALA A 25 0.25 3.57 4.13
C ALA A 25 0.87 3.57 2.73
N MET A 26 1.25 2.41 2.19
CA MET A 26 1.76 2.30 0.82
C MET A 26 0.70 2.69 -0.22
N ASP A 27 -0.54 2.22 -0.05
CA ASP A 27 -1.67 2.59 -0.92
C ASP A 27 -1.93 4.11 -0.90
N LEU A 28 -1.95 4.71 0.29
CA LEU A 28 -2.14 6.16 0.48
C LEU A 28 -1.00 6.97 -0.17
N ILE A 29 0.25 6.50 -0.06
CA ILE A 29 1.40 7.14 -0.71
C ILE A 29 1.28 7.00 -2.23
N ASP A 30 0.93 5.82 -2.76
CA ASP A 30 0.78 5.61 -4.20
C ASP A 30 -0.30 6.52 -4.80
N GLU A 31 -1.46 6.63 -4.13
CA GLU A 31 -2.56 7.51 -4.55
C GLU A 31 -2.08 8.96 -4.65
N LYS A 32 -1.40 9.47 -3.61
CA LYS A 32 -0.87 10.85 -3.60
C LYS A 32 0.19 11.08 -4.67
N LEU A 33 1.11 10.14 -4.87
CA LEU A 33 2.11 10.22 -5.93
C LEU A 33 1.47 10.20 -7.32
N THR A 34 0.41 9.41 -7.52
CA THR A 34 -0.36 9.39 -8.79
C THR A 34 -0.97 10.75 -9.08
N ILE A 35 -1.64 11.34 -8.08
CA ILE A 35 -2.24 12.67 -8.19
C ILE A 35 -1.16 13.69 -8.58
N TYR A 36 0.01 13.66 -7.93
CA TYR A 36 1.06 14.60 -8.26
C TYR A 36 1.71 14.36 -9.63
N SER A 37 1.79 13.12 -10.09
CA SER A 37 2.33 12.79 -11.41
C SER A 37 1.44 13.27 -12.56
N LEU A 38 0.14 13.43 -12.30
CA LEU A 38 -0.86 13.86 -13.29
C LEU A 38 -1.22 15.35 -13.19
N ASP A 39 -0.76 16.03 -12.14
CA ASP A 39 -1.05 17.44 -11.92
C ASP A 39 -0.18 18.33 -12.83
N CYS A 40 -0.83 18.94 -13.83
CA CYS A 40 -0.22 19.85 -14.80
C CYS A 40 0.41 21.10 -14.19
N LYS A 41 0.22 21.35 -12.88
CA LYS A 41 0.88 22.44 -12.15
C LYS A 41 2.36 22.18 -11.90
N TYR A 42 2.81 20.93 -11.96
CA TYR A 42 4.22 20.58 -11.73
C TYR A 42 5.02 20.51 -13.02
N SER A 43 6.33 20.77 -12.92
CA SER A 43 7.21 20.69 -14.08
C SER A 43 7.40 19.22 -14.51
N PRO A 44 7.73 18.97 -15.79
CA PRO A 44 8.00 17.61 -16.28
C PRO A 44 9.08 16.87 -15.48
N THR A 45 10.09 17.59 -14.98
CA THR A 45 11.15 17.03 -14.12
C THR A 45 10.59 16.51 -12.80
N ILE A 46 9.65 17.24 -12.18
CA ILE A 46 9.00 16.82 -10.94
C ILE A 46 8.15 15.58 -11.21
N CYS A 47 7.35 15.56 -12.29
CA CYS A 47 6.54 14.40 -12.66
C CYS A 47 7.42 13.16 -12.93
N ALA A 48 8.55 13.33 -13.64
CA ALA A 48 9.51 12.24 -13.86
C ALA A 48 10.09 11.71 -12.55
N THR A 49 10.45 12.60 -11.63
CA THR A 49 10.98 12.24 -10.30
C THR A 49 9.94 11.49 -9.47
N VAL A 50 8.68 11.93 -9.50
CA VAL A 50 7.55 11.24 -8.86
C VAL A 50 7.36 9.86 -9.47
N GLY A 51 7.46 9.73 -10.80
CA GLY A 51 7.39 8.44 -11.50
C GLY A 51 8.45 7.45 -10.99
N LEU A 52 9.69 7.90 -10.79
CA LEU A 52 10.76 7.08 -10.20
C LEU A 52 10.47 6.69 -8.74
N ALA A 53 9.93 7.61 -7.94
CA ALA A 53 9.50 7.32 -6.57
C ALA A 53 8.40 6.25 -6.55
N LYS A 54 7.42 6.33 -7.47
CA LYS A 54 6.37 5.31 -7.64
C LYS A 54 6.94 3.95 -8.02
N GLN A 55 7.88 3.88 -8.96
CA GLN A 55 8.53 2.61 -9.33
C GLN A 55 9.25 1.97 -8.13
N THR A 56 9.90 2.81 -7.32
CA THR A 56 10.55 2.34 -6.08
C THR A 56 9.52 1.82 -5.09
N LEU A 57 8.41 2.52 -4.88
CA LEU A 57 7.31 2.08 -4.02
C LEU A 57 6.73 0.75 -4.48
N ASN A 58 6.46 0.60 -5.78
CA ASN A 58 5.94 -0.63 -6.38
C ASN A 58 6.87 -1.84 -6.14
N LYS A 59 8.20 -1.64 -6.18
CA LYS A 59 9.14 -2.71 -5.85
C LYS A 59 8.98 -3.19 -4.40
N TYR A 60 8.84 -2.27 -3.45
CA TYR A 60 8.57 -2.65 -2.06
C TYR A 60 7.18 -3.27 -1.92
N TYR A 61 6.21 -2.81 -2.69
CA TYR A 61 4.86 -3.35 -2.67
C TYR A 61 4.86 -4.83 -3.05
N GLN A 62 5.59 -5.19 -4.12
CA GLN A 62 5.78 -6.58 -4.55
C GLN A 62 6.45 -7.44 -3.46
N LEU A 63 7.43 -6.89 -2.73
CA LEU A 63 8.10 -7.61 -1.64
C LEU A 63 7.17 -7.84 -0.45
N THR A 64 6.45 -6.80 -0.03
CA THR A 64 5.47 -6.87 1.05
C THR A 64 4.37 -7.88 0.71
N ASP A 65 3.90 -7.84 -0.52
CA ASP A 65 2.90 -8.78 -1.01
C ASP A 65 3.39 -10.24 -1.03
N SER A 66 4.65 -10.48 -1.42
CA SER A 66 5.20 -11.85 -1.46
C SER A 66 5.22 -12.54 -0.09
N SER A 67 5.10 -11.78 0.99
CA SER A 67 5.05 -12.28 2.35
C SER A 67 3.63 -12.65 2.79
N LYS A 68 3.44 -13.94 3.10
CA LYS A 68 2.18 -14.49 3.64
C LYS A 68 1.71 -13.75 4.90
N VAL A 69 2.64 -13.25 5.72
CA VAL A 69 2.34 -12.59 7.00
C VAL A 69 1.56 -11.28 6.77
N TYR A 70 1.97 -10.48 5.79
CA TYR A 70 1.28 -9.23 5.44
C TYR A 70 -0.12 -9.49 4.89
N ARG A 71 -0.28 -10.53 4.06
CA ARG A 71 -1.60 -10.93 3.54
C ARG A 71 -2.56 -11.34 4.65
N ILE A 72 -2.11 -12.19 5.58
CA ILE A 72 -2.91 -12.64 6.72
C ILE A 72 -3.28 -11.46 7.63
N ALA A 73 -2.33 -10.58 7.93
CA ALA A 73 -2.58 -9.40 8.77
C ALA A 73 -3.64 -8.46 8.19
N MET A 74 -3.70 -8.31 6.87
CA MET A 74 -4.73 -7.52 6.21
C MET A 74 -6.11 -8.19 6.25
N VAL A 75 -6.20 -9.51 6.00
CA VAL A 75 -7.48 -10.24 6.06
C VAL A 75 -8.05 -10.25 7.48
N LEU A 76 -7.19 -10.36 8.50
CA LEU A 76 -7.57 -10.33 9.91
C LEU A 76 -7.89 -8.92 10.43
N HIS A 77 -7.63 -7.85 9.66
CA HIS A 77 -7.89 -6.50 10.12
C HIS A 77 -9.41 -6.25 10.25
N PRO A 78 -9.91 -5.93 11.46
CA PRO A 78 -11.34 -5.96 11.76
C PRO A 78 -12.18 -4.97 10.94
N GLN A 79 -11.59 -3.85 10.50
CA GLN A 79 -12.25 -2.82 9.69
C GLN A 79 -12.15 -3.04 8.17
N HIS A 80 -11.13 -3.76 7.69
CA HIS A 80 -10.80 -3.81 6.26
C HIS A 80 -11.21 -5.14 5.61
N LYS A 81 -10.99 -6.27 6.30
CA LYS A 81 -11.34 -7.64 5.89
C LYS A 81 -11.15 -7.84 4.36
N LEU A 82 -12.08 -8.55 3.71
CA LEU A 82 -12.04 -8.77 2.26
C LEU A 82 -12.66 -7.62 1.44
N SER A 83 -13.43 -6.73 2.09
CA SER A 83 -14.12 -5.63 1.41
C SER A 83 -13.16 -4.53 0.97
N TYR A 84 -12.08 -4.29 1.71
CA TYR A 84 -11.07 -3.33 1.35
C TYR A 84 -10.39 -3.67 0.02
N PHE A 85 -9.99 -4.93 -0.17
CA PHE A 85 -9.36 -5.37 -1.42
C PHE A 85 -10.28 -5.22 -2.64
N LYS A 86 -11.58 -5.47 -2.47
CA LYS A 86 -12.58 -5.24 -3.51
C LYS A 86 -12.70 -3.75 -3.86
N ASN A 87 -12.69 -2.88 -2.86
CA ASN A 87 -12.81 -1.43 -3.04
C ASN A 87 -11.56 -0.80 -3.67
N MET A 88 -10.39 -1.34 -3.38
CA MET A 88 -9.12 -0.91 -3.97
C MET A 88 -8.87 -1.51 -5.36
N ASN A 89 -9.86 -2.25 -5.91
CA ASN A 89 -9.78 -2.92 -7.20
C ASN A 89 -8.52 -3.79 -7.35
N TRP A 90 -8.10 -4.42 -6.25
CA TRP A 90 -7.01 -5.39 -6.28
C TRP A 90 -7.43 -6.57 -7.16
N GLU A 91 -6.45 -7.14 -7.86
CA GLU A 91 -6.73 -8.24 -8.78
C GLU A 91 -7.32 -9.46 -8.01
N GLY A 92 -8.32 -10.12 -8.60
CA GLY A 92 -9.11 -11.14 -7.91
C GLY A 92 -8.29 -12.32 -7.38
N SER A 93 -7.21 -12.67 -8.10
CA SER A 93 -6.26 -13.71 -7.69
C SER A 93 -5.64 -13.45 -6.32
N TRP A 94 -5.47 -12.18 -5.94
CA TRP A 94 -4.95 -11.76 -4.63
C TRP A 94 -5.96 -12.00 -3.51
N ILE A 95 -7.23 -11.67 -3.77
CA ILE A 95 -8.32 -11.83 -2.80
C ILE A 95 -8.54 -13.32 -2.51
N ASP A 96 -8.45 -14.15 -3.55
CA ASP A 96 -8.61 -15.60 -3.43
C ASP A 96 -7.39 -16.23 -2.74
N ALA A 97 -6.15 -15.87 -3.12
CA ALA A 97 -4.96 -16.36 -2.44
C ALA A 97 -4.90 -15.99 -0.94
N ALA A 98 -5.34 -14.78 -0.59
CA ALA A 98 -5.41 -14.36 0.80
C ALA A 98 -6.52 -15.10 1.58
N ARG A 99 -7.64 -15.43 0.93
CA ARG A 99 -8.71 -16.24 1.52
C ARG A 99 -8.28 -17.68 1.74
N ASP A 100 -7.61 -18.29 0.77
CA ASP A 100 -7.14 -19.67 0.85
C ASP A 100 -6.07 -19.82 1.92
N LEU A 101 -5.13 -18.87 2.00
CA LEU A 101 -4.12 -18.83 3.08
C LEU A 101 -4.74 -18.80 4.48
N VAL A 102 -5.83 -18.05 4.68
CA VAL A 102 -6.49 -17.99 6.00
C VAL A 102 -7.25 -19.29 6.30
N ARG A 103 -7.85 -19.95 5.31
CA ARG A 103 -8.54 -21.24 5.46
C ARG A 103 -7.57 -22.42 5.68
N ASP A 104 -6.37 -22.36 5.12
CA ASP A 104 -5.36 -23.41 5.32
C ASP A 104 -4.71 -23.33 6.71
N MET A 105 -4.71 -22.15 7.34
CA MET A 105 -4.08 -21.91 8.63
C MET A 105 -5.04 -22.01 9.83
N PHE A 106 -6.35 -21.92 9.61
CA PHE A 106 -7.39 -21.93 10.65
C PHE A 106 -8.58 -22.78 10.21
#